data_AF-A0A8H7FM13-F1
#
_entry.id   AF-A0A8H7FM13-F1
#
_cell.length_a   1.000
_cell.length_b   1.000
_cell.length_c   1.000
_cell.angle_alpha   90.00
_cell.angle_beta   90.00
_cell.angle_gamma   90.00
#
_symmetry.space_group_name_H-M   'P 1'
#
loop_
_entity.id
_entity.type
_entity.pdbx_description
1 polymer ?
#
loop_
_entity_poly.entity_id
_entity_poly.type
_entity_poly.pdbx_seq_one_letter_code
_entity_poly.pdbx_strand_id
1 'polypeptide(L)'
;MFNARVWPMWWHRLDGRDYLHSGPGGGGGTTSSTKVSTTTSKSSTTSSKPTTSGTGTSTSTSTGPSSSPSAVAGNPYTGYNVFLSPPYVAEVQAAAATITNAALAAKALEVAKVPNFIWFDQVAKVPSLGTYLAAAEAQAKSTGTPQLVQIVVYDLPDRDCAAKASNGEFQVNNGGQALYFNYIDQLVAQIKAYPSVRVVAVIEPDSLANLVTNLSVAECSAAEATYKA
;
A
#
# COMPACT_ATOMS: atom_id res chain seq x y z
N MET A 1 0.73 -17.90 15.21
CA MET A 1 -0.58 -17.48 14.66
C MET A 1 -0.50 -15.99 14.37
N PHE A 2 -0.11 -15.66 13.14
CA PHE A 2 -0.03 -14.30 12.61
C PHE A 2 -1.29 -14.03 11.81
N ASN A 3 -1.97 -12.92 12.07
CA ASN A 3 -3.09 -12.45 11.27
C ASN A 3 -2.89 -10.95 11.03
N ALA A 4 -1.92 -10.61 10.19
CA ALA A 4 -1.79 -9.27 9.63
C ALA A 4 -2.80 -9.18 8.48
N ARG A 5 -4.02 -8.70 8.77
CA ARG A 5 -4.97 -8.31 7.73
C ARG A 5 -4.56 -6.95 7.20
N VAL A 6 -3.81 -6.99 6.10
CA VAL A 6 -3.57 -5.87 5.21
C VAL A 6 -4.91 -5.47 4.58
N TRP A 7 -5.15 -4.17 4.47
CA TRP A 7 -6.33 -3.61 3.83
C TRP A 7 -6.39 -4.01 2.34
N PRO A 8 -7.54 -4.43 1.80
CA PRO A 8 -7.71 -4.63 0.38
C PRO A 8 -8.12 -3.30 -0.25
N MET A 9 -7.17 -2.55 -0.81
CA MET A 9 -7.50 -1.60 -1.88
C MET A 9 -6.98 -2.19 -3.19
N TRP A 10 -7.93 -2.76 -3.95
CA TRP A 10 -7.93 -2.83 -5.41
C TRP A 10 -6.63 -3.31 -6.08
N TRP A 11 -6.34 -4.60 -5.92
CA TRP A 11 -5.63 -5.37 -6.94
C TRP A 11 -6.65 -6.34 -7.57
N HIS A 12 -7.28 -5.95 -8.68
CA HIS A 12 -8.04 -6.91 -9.48
C HIS A 12 -7.04 -7.81 -10.20
N ARG A 13 -6.77 -8.97 -9.60
CA ARG A 13 -6.28 -10.15 -10.31
C ARG A 13 -7.31 -10.47 -11.38
N LEU A 14 -6.94 -10.31 -12.65
CA LEU A 14 -7.70 -10.81 -13.78
C LEU A 14 -7.56 -12.34 -13.82
N ASP A 15 -8.31 -13.04 -12.98
CA ASP A 15 -8.54 -14.48 -13.15
C ASP A 15 -9.60 -14.64 -14.25
N GLY A 16 -9.13 -14.87 -15.47
CA GLY A 16 -9.96 -15.37 -16.56
C GLY A 16 -10.51 -16.75 -16.18
N ARG A 17 -11.83 -16.84 -15.98
CA ARG A 17 -12.59 -18.08 -16.09
C ARG A 17 -13.98 -17.78 -16.65
N ASP A 18 -14.13 -18.12 -17.92
CA ASP A 18 -15.40 -18.16 -18.62
C ASP A 18 -16.39 -19.09 -17.91
N TYR A 19 -17.59 -18.56 -17.69
CA TYR A 19 -18.78 -19.33 -17.37
C TYR A 19 -19.41 -19.81 -18.68
N LEU A 20 -19.41 -21.12 -18.94
CA LEU A 20 -20.45 -21.76 -19.74
C LEU A 20 -20.86 -23.09 -19.09
N HIS A 21 -22.12 -23.12 -18.66
CA HIS A 21 -22.87 -24.32 -18.25
C HIS A 21 -23.54 -24.92 -19.50
N SER A 22 -23.39 -26.23 -19.71
CA SER A 22 -24.42 -27.20 -20.17
C SER A 22 -23.75 -28.51 -20.64
N GLY A 23 -24.09 -29.67 -20.03
CA GLY A 23 -23.74 -31.01 -20.53
C GLY A 23 -24.78 -31.56 -21.52
N PRO A 24 -24.91 -32.90 -21.77
CA PRO A 24 -24.08 -34.05 -21.31
C PRO A 24 -23.78 -35.13 -22.41
N GLY A 25 -22.95 -36.13 -22.05
CA GLY A 25 -22.75 -37.40 -22.78
C GLY A 25 -21.27 -37.80 -22.83
N GLY A 26 -20.79 -39.03 -22.65
CA GLY A 26 -21.35 -40.36 -22.39
C GLY A 26 -20.20 -41.38 -22.50
N GLY A 27 -20.31 -42.54 -21.82
CA GLY A 27 -19.39 -43.71 -21.93
C GLY A 27 -18.09 -43.57 -21.12
N GLY A 28 -17.60 -44.54 -20.34
CA GLY A 28 -17.77 -45.99 -20.32
C GLY A 28 -16.36 -46.56 -20.10
N GLY A 29 -16.09 -47.25 -18.99
CA GLY A 29 -14.74 -47.73 -18.70
C GLY A 29 -14.59 -48.40 -17.33
N THR A 30 -14.84 -49.70 -17.34
CA THR A 30 -14.84 -50.67 -16.24
C THR A 30 -13.43 -51.03 -15.76
N THR A 31 -13.19 -51.10 -14.44
CA THR A 31 -12.32 -52.15 -13.87
C THR A 31 -12.78 -52.54 -12.45
N SER A 32 -13.03 -53.84 -12.28
CA SER A 32 -13.54 -54.49 -11.07
C SER A 32 -12.48 -54.72 -9.98
N SER A 33 -12.93 -54.47 -8.74
CA SER A 33 -12.82 -55.25 -7.49
C SER A 33 -11.49 -55.89 -7.04
N THR A 34 -11.15 -55.76 -5.75
CA THR A 34 -11.16 -56.92 -4.83
C THR A 34 -11.50 -56.51 -3.39
N LYS A 35 -12.45 -57.26 -2.87
CA LYS A 35 -13.12 -57.35 -1.56
C LYS A 35 -12.17 -57.67 -0.38
N VAL A 36 -12.39 -57.06 0.80
CA VAL A 36 -12.39 -57.80 2.09
C VAL A 36 -13.44 -57.17 3.01
N SER A 37 -14.41 -58.00 3.40
CA SER A 37 -15.42 -57.72 4.41
C SER A 37 -14.91 -58.13 5.79
N THR A 38 -15.20 -57.32 6.80
CA THR A 38 -15.39 -57.81 8.17
C THR A 38 -16.62 -57.15 8.79
N THR A 39 -17.47 -58.02 9.29
CA THR A 39 -18.82 -57.82 9.80
C THR A 39 -18.80 -57.59 11.29
N THR A 40 -19.58 -56.62 11.80
CA THR A 40 -20.29 -56.56 13.11
C THR A 40 -20.58 -55.08 13.41
N SER A 41 -21.71 -54.62 13.95
CA SER A 41 -23.02 -55.17 14.28
C SER A 41 -23.93 -53.97 14.59
N LYS A 42 -25.21 -54.12 14.23
CA LYS A 42 -26.36 -53.22 14.44
C LYS A 42 -26.50 -52.75 15.89
N SER A 43 -26.92 -51.50 16.11
CA SER A 43 -28.07 -51.22 16.97
C SER A 43 -28.63 -49.81 16.75
N SER A 44 -29.93 -49.75 16.53
CA SER A 44 -30.76 -48.57 16.41
C SER A 44 -31.76 -48.59 17.57
N THR A 45 -31.92 -47.49 18.30
CA THR A 45 -33.10 -47.27 19.13
C THR A 45 -33.42 -45.78 19.30
N THR A 46 -34.72 -45.51 19.20
CA THR A 46 -35.48 -44.27 19.19
C THR A 46 -35.79 -43.71 20.59
N SER A 47 -36.31 -42.46 20.61
CA SER A 47 -36.99 -41.74 21.71
C SER A 47 -36.07 -41.14 22.79
N SER A 48 -36.29 -39.96 23.37
CA SER A 48 -37.44 -39.04 23.45
C SER A 48 -36.97 -37.69 23.98
N LYS A 49 -37.66 -36.60 23.59
CA LYS A 49 -37.57 -35.24 24.14
C LYS A 49 -37.86 -35.20 25.66
N PRO A 50 -37.16 -34.35 26.42
CA PRO A 50 -37.88 -33.42 27.28
C PRO A 50 -37.31 -31.99 27.26
N THR A 51 -38.23 -31.05 27.48
CA THR A 51 -38.03 -29.61 27.64
C THR A 51 -37.63 -29.31 29.09
N THR A 52 -36.58 -28.53 29.34
CA THR A 52 -36.41 -27.83 30.62
C THR A 52 -35.60 -26.55 30.47
N SER A 53 -36.13 -25.49 31.08
CA SER A 53 -35.62 -24.12 31.08
C SER A 53 -34.54 -23.89 32.15
N GLY A 54 -33.61 -22.97 31.85
CA GLY A 54 -32.94 -22.10 32.82
C GLY A 54 -31.48 -22.44 33.16
N THR A 55 -30.56 -21.56 32.80
CA THR A 55 -29.70 -20.77 33.72
C THR A 55 -28.45 -20.21 33.00
N GLY A 56 -28.28 -18.88 33.07
CA GLY A 56 -27.04 -18.10 33.03
C GLY A 56 -25.95 -18.47 32.02
N THR A 57 -25.82 -17.70 30.95
CA THR A 57 -24.58 -17.67 30.15
C THR A 57 -24.06 -16.24 30.08
N SER A 58 -22.80 -16.12 30.49
CA SER A 58 -21.99 -14.93 30.65
C SER A 58 -22.01 -14.02 29.42
N THR A 59 -22.14 -12.72 29.66
CA THR A 59 -21.97 -11.65 28.68
C THR A 59 -20.53 -11.63 28.19
N SER A 60 -20.25 -12.29 27.07
CA SER A 60 -19.03 -12.07 26.29
C SER A 60 -19.19 -10.77 25.51
N THR A 61 -18.52 -9.72 25.97
CA THR A 61 -18.34 -8.46 25.24
C THR A 61 -17.59 -8.75 23.94
N SER A 62 -18.32 -8.90 22.84
CA SER A 62 -17.75 -8.91 21.50
C SER A 62 -17.19 -7.52 21.22
N THR A 63 -15.86 -7.41 21.13
CA THR A 63 -15.19 -6.24 20.57
C THR A 63 -15.70 -6.05 19.13
N GLY A 64 -16.40 -4.94 18.91
CA GLY A 64 -16.97 -4.58 17.61
C GLY A 64 -15.90 -4.45 16.52
N PRO A 65 -16.32 -4.52 15.24
CA PRO A 65 -15.39 -4.43 14.12
C PRO A 65 -14.67 -3.08 14.13
N SER A 66 -13.34 -3.12 13.98
CA SER A 66 -12.51 -1.96 13.69
C SER A 66 -13.02 -1.33 12.39
N SER A 67 -13.66 -0.17 12.50
CA SER A 67 -14.14 0.59 11.36
C SER A 67 -12.94 1.17 10.63
N SER A 68 -12.58 0.55 9.51
CA SER A 68 -11.77 1.17 8.47
C SER A 68 -12.32 2.57 8.15
N PRO A 69 -11.56 3.68 8.32
CA PRO A 69 -11.99 4.98 7.82
C PRO A 69 -12.37 4.87 6.34
N SER A 70 -13.60 5.27 6.03
CA SER A 70 -14.09 5.29 4.66
C SER A 70 -13.31 6.30 3.85
N ALA A 71 -13.07 6.00 2.57
CA ALA A 71 -12.46 6.95 1.64
C ALA A 71 -13.25 8.26 1.67
N VAL A 72 -12.56 9.37 1.91
CA VAL A 72 -13.19 10.69 1.86
C VAL A 72 -13.47 11.01 0.39
N ALA A 73 -14.75 11.09 0.02
CA ALA A 73 -15.14 11.49 -1.32
C ALA A 73 -14.72 12.94 -1.60
N GLY A 74 -14.28 13.22 -2.84
CA GLY A 74 -13.91 14.56 -3.30
C GLY A 74 -12.40 14.77 -3.48
N ASN A 75 -12.01 16.03 -3.69
CA ASN A 75 -10.61 16.39 -3.89
C ASN A 75 -9.85 16.30 -2.55
N PRO A 76 -8.75 15.53 -2.46
CA PRO A 76 -8.00 15.36 -1.22
C PRO A 76 -7.33 16.65 -0.71
N TYR A 77 -7.24 17.71 -1.51
CA TYR A 77 -6.66 18.99 -1.11
C TYR A 77 -7.65 19.96 -0.45
N THR A 78 -8.96 19.77 -0.66
CA THR A 78 -9.97 20.71 -0.18
C THR A 78 -9.99 20.78 1.35
N GLY A 79 -9.81 21.99 1.90
CA GLY A 79 -9.84 22.26 3.34
C GLY A 79 -8.52 22.02 4.08
N TYR A 80 -7.42 21.77 3.37
CA TYR A 80 -6.10 21.55 3.94
C TYR A 80 -5.10 22.61 3.49
N ASN A 81 -4.20 23.00 4.39
CA ASN A 81 -2.98 23.69 4.01
C ASN A 81 -1.92 22.67 3.62
N VAL A 82 -1.19 22.92 2.55
CA VAL A 82 -0.11 22.04 2.11
C VAL A 82 1.15 22.36 2.91
N PHE A 83 1.70 21.34 3.56
CA PHE A 83 2.94 21.43 4.30
C PHE A 83 4.11 21.70 3.35
N LEU A 84 4.92 22.72 3.66
CA LEU A 84 6.11 23.06 2.87
C LEU A 84 7.25 22.10 3.22
N SER A 85 7.89 21.52 2.21
CA SER A 85 9.01 20.59 2.35
C SER A 85 10.21 21.27 3.04
N PRO A 86 10.56 20.89 4.28
CA PRO A 86 11.71 21.46 4.98
C PRO A 86 13.05 21.33 4.23
N PRO A 87 13.41 20.18 3.61
CA PRO A 87 14.68 20.10 2.88
C PRO A 87 14.69 21.04 1.68
N TYR A 88 13.59 21.17 0.94
CA TYR A 88 13.54 22.07 -0.21
C TYR A 88 13.57 23.55 0.19
N VAL A 89 12.88 23.91 1.28
CA VAL A 89 12.96 25.27 1.85
C VAL A 89 14.42 25.61 2.17
N ALA A 90 15.15 24.69 2.81
CA ALA A 90 16.55 24.88 3.14
C ALA A 90 17.45 25.01 1.88
N GLU A 91 17.23 24.16 0.87
CA GLU A 91 17.94 24.25 -0.42
C GLU A 91 17.73 25.59 -1.11
N VAL A 92 16.48 26.07 -1.19
CA VAL A 92 16.15 27.36 -1.81
C VAL A 92 16.79 28.51 -1.04
N GLN A 93 16.75 28.48 0.30
CA GLN A 93 17.38 29.51 1.14
C GLN A 93 18.90 29.54 0.94
N ALA A 94 19.55 28.37 0.92
CA ALA A 94 20.98 28.26 0.67
C ALA A 94 21.34 28.75 -0.74
N ALA A 95 20.56 28.38 -1.76
CA ALA A 95 20.76 28.85 -3.13
C ALA A 95 20.61 30.37 -3.23
N ALA A 96 19.53 30.93 -2.66
CA ALA A 96 19.28 32.38 -2.67
C ALA A 96 20.42 33.18 -2.02
N ALA A 97 21.05 32.65 -0.97
CA ALA A 97 22.19 33.28 -0.31
C ALA A 97 23.43 33.40 -1.21
N THR A 98 23.54 32.58 -2.27
CA THR A 98 24.64 32.65 -3.24
C THR A 98 24.37 33.59 -4.42
N ILE A 99 23.13 34.08 -4.56
CA ILE A 99 22.72 34.95 -5.67
C ILE A 99 23.15 36.39 -5.36
N THR A 100 24.04 36.94 -6.19
CA THR A 100 24.61 38.28 -6.01
C THR A 100 23.63 39.41 -6.35
N ASN A 101 22.68 39.17 -7.26
CA ASN A 101 21.64 40.14 -7.59
C ASN A 101 20.52 40.12 -6.54
N ALA A 102 20.39 41.18 -5.74
CA ALA A 102 19.44 41.24 -4.63
C ALA A 102 17.96 41.07 -5.05
N ALA A 103 17.56 41.62 -6.20
CA ALA A 103 16.19 41.45 -6.70
C ALA A 103 15.91 40.00 -7.09
N LEU A 104 16.89 39.33 -7.71
CA LEU A 104 16.79 37.91 -8.06
C LEU A 104 16.82 37.03 -6.81
N ALA A 105 17.67 37.32 -5.82
CA ALA A 105 17.71 36.60 -4.55
C ALA A 105 16.35 36.67 -3.82
N ALA A 106 15.72 37.85 -3.81
CA ALA A 106 14.38 38.02 -3.25
C ALA A 106 13.33 37.18 -4.01
N LYS A 107 13.41 37.09 -5.34
CA LYS A 107 12.54 36.21 -6.13
C LYS A 107 12.81 34.73 -5.88
N ALA A 108 14.07 34.33 -5.71
CA ALA A 108 14.42 32.95 -5.38
C ALA A 108 13.81 32.52 -4.04
N LEU A 109 13.81 33.40 -3.03
CA LEU A 109 13.19 33.11 -1.72
C LEU A 109 11.67 32.91 -1.79
N GLU A 110 10.97 33.44 -2.80
CA GLU A 110 9.53 33.15 -2.98
C GLU A 110 9.28 31.68 -3.36
N VAL A 111 10.26 31.00 -3.98
CA VAL A 111 10.15 29.58 -4.34
C VAL A 111 10.04 28.70 -3.10
N ALA A 112 10.63 29.09 -1.97
CA ALA A 112 10.52 28.37 -0.70
C ALA A 112 9.08 28.36 -0.14
N LYS A 113 8.20 29.24 -0.63
CA LYS A 113 6.79 29.30 -0.22
C LYS A 113 5.86 28.47 -1.11
N VAL A 114 6.39 27.90 -2.20
CA VAL A 114 5.62 27.09 -3.15
C VAL A 114 5.64 25.64 -2.67
N PRO A 115 4.48 25.01 -2.42
CA PRO A 115 4.44 23.62 -2.00
C PRO A 115 4.96 22.69 -3.10
N ASN A 116 5.71 21.66 -2.70
CA ASN A 116 6.18 20.59 -3.58
C ASN A 116 6.08 19.22 -2.91
N PHE A 117 6.45 18.18 -3.63
CA PHE A 117 6.46 16.80 -3.13
C PHE A 117 7.82 16.43 -2.54
N ILE A 118 7.80 15.70 -1.43
CA ILE A 118 8.99 15.16 -0.76
C ILE A 118 9.26 13.76 -1.31
N TRP A 119 10.44 13.53 -1.85
CA TRP A 119 10.80 12.27 -2.48
C TRP A 119 11.32 11.26 -1.45
N PHE A 120 10.70 10.09 -1.42
CA PHE A 120 11.17 8.91 -0.70
C PHE A 120 11.74 7.93 -1.72
N ASP A 121 12.85 8.34 -2.33
CA ASP A 121 13.58 7.65 -3.38
C ASP A 121 14.63 6.67 -2.85
N GLN A 122 14.72 6.53 -1.52
CA GLN A 122 15.59 5.63 -0.78
C GLN A 122 14.97 5.32 0.60
N VAL A 123 15.17 4.10 1.10
CA VAL A 123 14.75 3.64 2.43
C VAL A 123 15.34 4.49 3.55
N ALA A 124 16.55 5.01 3.38
CA ALA A 124 17.22 5.86 4.36
C ALA A 124 16.45 7.17 4.64
N LYS A 125 15.58 7.61 3.71
CA LYS A 125 14.75 8.81 3.88
C LYS A 125 13.51 8.53 4.70
N VAL A 126 13.04 7.28 4.82
CA VAL A 126 11.77 6.94 5.48
C VAL A 126 11.64 7.50 6.91
N PRO A 127 12.67 7.46 7.79
CA PRO A 127 12.57 8.06 9.13
C PRO A 127 12.25 9.56 9.11
N SER A 128 12.66 10.30 8.07
CA SER A 128 12.35 11.73 7.95
C SER A 128 10.86 12.01 7.74
N LEU A 129 10.08 11.05 7.20
CA LEU A 129 8.63 11.19 7.07
C LEU A 129 7.97 11.40 8.43
N GLY A 130 8.40 10.67 9.46
CA GLY A 130 7.89 10.84 10.82
C GLY A 130 8.12 12.27 11.34
N THR A 131 9.32 12.81 11.10
CA THR A 131 9.65 14.20 11.45
C THR A 131 8.76 15.21 10.73
N TYR A 132 8.51 15.01 9.43
CA TYR A 132 7.65 15.91 8.65
C TYR A 132 6.19 15.83 9.06
N LEU A 133 5.68 14.62 9.32
CA LEU A 133 4.31 14.42 9.82
C LEU A 133 4.13 15.02 11.21
N ALA A 134 5.10 14.88 12.10
CA ALA A 134 5.08 15.52 13.42
C ALA A 134 5.05 17.06 13.32
N ALA A 135 5.87 17.63 12.44
CA ALA A 135 5.90 19.07 12.20
C ALA A 135 4.57 19.57 11.60
N ALA A 136 4.01 18.84 10.62
CA ALA A 136 2.71 19.13 10.05
C ALA A 136 1.59 19.05 11.09
N GLU A 137 1.60 18.05 11.97
CA GLU A 137 0.62 17.96 13.05
C GLU A 137 0.75 19.14 14.04
N ALA A 138 1.97 19.51 14.42
CA ALA A 138 2.22 20.67 15.27
C ALA A 138 1.72 21.97 14.63
N GLN A 139 1.94 22.14 13.32
CA GLN A 139 1.43 23.28 12.56
C GLN A 139 -0.10 23.27 12.47
N ALA A 140 -0.73 22.10 12.34
CA ALA A 140 -2.20 21.99 12.38
C ALA A 140 -2.75 22.48 13.72
N LYS A 141 -2.12 22.06 14.83
CA LYS A 141 -2.49 22.44 16.19
C LYS A 141 -2.30 23.94 16.45
N SER A 142 -1.23 24.54 15.95
CA SER A 142 -0.94 25.97 16.19
C SER A 142 -1.79 26.91 15.33
N THR A 143 -2.12 26.51 14.10
CA THR A 143 -2.88 27.35 13.15
C THR A 143 -4.38 27.08 13.13
N GLY A 144 -4.83 25.98 13.75
CA GLY A 144 -6.21 25.51 13.70
C GLY A 144 -6.64 24.99 12.32
N THR A 145 -5.71 24.87 11.36
CA THR A 145 -6.00 24.41 9.99
C THR A 145 -5.34 23.05 9.72
N PRO A 146 -6.10 22.03 9.29
CA PRO A 146 -5.53 20.73 8.93
C PRO A 146 -4.39 20.83 7.90
N GLN A 147 -3.36 20.00 8.07
CA GLN A 147 -2.21 19.97 7.18
C GLN A 147 -2.20 18.73 6.28
N LEU A 148 -1.70 18.90 5.06
CA LEU A 148 -1.51 17.86 4.06
C LEU A 148 -0.04 17.78 3.68
N VAL A 149 0.56 16.59 3.80
CA VAL A 149 1.94 16.29 3.38
C VAL A 149 1.92 15.60 2.01
N GLN A 150 2.76 16.08 1.09
CA GLN A 150 2.90 15.55 -0.26
C GLN A 150 4.16 14.70 -0.36
N ILE A 151 4.03 13.45 -0.79
CA ILE A 151 5.16 12.51 -0.91
C ILE A 151 5.22 11.85 -2.29
N VAL A 152 6.41 11.47 -2.71
CA VAL A 152 6.63 10.55 -3.83
C VAL A 152 7.17 9.24 -3.28
N VAL A 153 6.48 8.14 -3.56
CA VAL A 153 6.99 6.78 -3.36
C VAL A 153 7.74 6.40 -4.63
N TYR A 154 9.04 6.12 -4.54
CA TYR A 154 9.88 5.96 -5.74
C TYR A 154 11.11 5.09 -5.48
N ASP A 155 10.89 3.82 -5.17
CA ASP A 155 11.99 2.91 -4.80
C ASP A 155 11.80 1.49 -5.33
N LEU A 156 11.08 1.33 -6.46
CA LEU A 156 10.91 0.01 -7.08
C LEU A 156 12.26 -0.69 -7.35
N PRO A 157 12.33 -2.03 -7.22
CA PRO A 157 13.51 -2.78 -7.64
C PRO A 157 13.73 -2.68 -9.15
N ASP A 158 14.98 -2.53 -9.59
CA ASP A 158 15.31 -2.22 -10.98
C ASP A 158 14.55 -0.95 -11.47
N ARG A 159 14.48 0.07 -10.62
CA ARG A 159 13.83 1.36 -10.90
C ARG A 159 14.33 1.95 -12.22
N ASP A 160 13.48 2.69 -12.92
CA ASP A 160 13.85 3.40 -14.15
C ASP A 160 14.34 2.46 -15.25
N CYS A 161 13.63 1.35 -15.48
CA CYS A 161 14.08 0.23 -16.33
C CYS A 161 14.41 0.59 -17.80
N ALA A 162 14.02 1.77 -18.29
CA ALA A 162 14.35 2.27 -19.62
C ALA A 162 15.42 3.38 -19.63
N ALA A 163 15.89 3.80 -18.45
CA ALA A 163 16.93 4.82 -18.31
C ALA A 163 18.32 4.24 -18.63
N LYS A 164 19.25 5.12 -19.04
CA LYS A 164 20.66 4.74 -19.25
C LYS A 164 21.42 4.52 -17.95
N ALA A 165 20.90 5.05 -16.85
CA ALA A 165 21.41 4.88 -15.50
C ALA A 165 20.25 5.02 -14.53
N SER A 166 20.20 4.13 -13.56
CA SER A 166 19.28 4.18 -12.43
C SER A 166 20.07 4.33 -11.14
N ASN A 167 19.50 5.07 -10.19
CA ASN A 167 20.01 5.20 -8.83
C ASN A 167 19.16 4.41 -7.82
N GLY A 168 18.33 3.46 -8.28
CA GLY A 168 17.54 2.59 -7.42
C GLY A 168 18.43 1.67 -6.58
N GLU A 169 18.11 1.53 -5.29
CA GLU A 169 18.92 0.74 -4.35
C GLU A 169 18.52 -0.75 -4.30
N PHE A 170 17.32 -1.10 -4.79
CA PHE A 170 16.84 -2.47 -4.85
C PHE A 170 17.00 -3.07 -6.24
N GLN A 171 17.32 -4.36 -6.27
CA GLN A 171 17.50 -5.13 -7.51
C GLN A 171 16.59 -6.35 -7.49
N VAL A 172 15.87 -6.62 -8.58
CA VAL A 172 14.92 -7.75 -8.67
C VAL A 172 15.63 -9.07 -8.37
N ASN A 173 16.83 -9.26 -8.91
CA ASN A 173 17.64 -10.47 -8.74
C ASN A 173 18.30 -10.63 -7.36
N ASN A 174 18.17 -9.64 -6.47
CA ASN A 174 18.78 -9.63 -5.14
C ASN A 174 17.74 -9.42 -4.04
N GLY A 175 16.56 -10.03 -4.20
CA GLY A 175 15.49 -9.97 -3.20
C GLY A 175 14.78 -8.61 -3.13
N GLY A 176 14.93 -7.77 -4.18
CA GLY A 176 14.41 -6.40 -4.19
C GLY A 176 12.92 -6.29 -3.89
N GLN A 177 12.09 -7.24 -4.33
CA GLN A 177 10.65 -7.19 -4.03
C GLN A 177 10.36 -7.23 -2.52
N ALA A 178 11.05 -8.09 -1.76
CA ALA A 178 10.87 -8.17 -0.31
C ALA A 178 11.38 -6.90 0.39
N LEU A 179 12.49 -6.34 -0.09
CA LEU A 179 13.05 -5.08 0.41
C LEU A 179 12.09 -3.91 0.15
N TYR A 180 11.50 -3.85 -1.04
CA TYR A 180 10.51 -2.85 -1.42
C TYR A 180 9.25 -2.94 -0.54
N PHE A 181 8.72 -4.13 -0.30
CA PHE A 181 7.58 -4.31 0.61
C PHE A 181 7.92 -3.84 2.03
N ASN A 182 9.12 -4.14 2.53
CA ASN A 182 9.58 -3.63 3.81
C ASN A 182 9.77 -2.09 3.81
N TYR A 183 10.18 -1.49 2.70
CA TYR A 183 10.22 -0.03 2.53
C TYR A 183 8.80 0.59 2.63
N ILE A 184 7.81 -0.01 1.93
CA ILE A 184 6.40 0.40 2.01
C ILE A 184 5.85 0.24 3.43
N ASP A 185 6.14 -0.88 4.10
CA ASP A 185 5.68 -1.12 5.48
C ASP A 185 6.21 -0.05 6.45
N GLN A 186 7.46 0.38 6.28
CA GLN A 186 8.04 1.46 7.08
C GLN A 186 7.36 2.80 6.80
N LEU A 187 7.07 3.15 5.54
CA LEU A 187 6.29 4.36 5.22
C LEU A 187 4.90 4.32 5.87
N VAL A 188 4.20 3.19 5.74
CA VAL A 188 2.89 2.97 6.34
C VAL A 188 2.94 3.11 7.86
N ALA A 189 3.99 2.61 8.51
CA ALA A 189 4.18 2.75 9.95
C ALA A 189 4.32 4.23 10.36
N GLN A 190 5.10 5.02 9.62
CA GLN A 190 5.22 6.47 9.85
C GLN A 190 3.87 7.18 9.69
N ILE A 191 3.15 6.91 8.59
CA ILE A 191 1.87 7.55 8.30
C ILE A 191 0.82 7.23 9.37
N LYS A 192 0.74 5.97 9.82
CA LYS A 192 -0.21 5.53 10.86
C LYS A 192 0.02 6.21 12.21
N ALA A 193 1.23 6.68 12.49
CA ALA A 193 1.53 7.38 13.73
C ALA A 193 0.92 8.80 13.78
N TYR A 194 0.50 9.37 12.65
CA TYR A 194 -0.03 10.74 12.54
C TYR A 194 -1.38 10.78 11.81
N PRO A 195 -2.45 10.16 12.35
CA PRO A 195 -3.73 10.01 11.67
C PRO A 195 -4.49 11.33 11.44
N SER A 196 -4.07 12.42 12.09
CA SER A 196 -4.64 13.77 11.95
C SER A 196 -4.10 14.52 10.71
N VAL A 197 -2.96 14.07 10.15
CA VAL A 197 -2.30 14.67 9.00
C VAL A 197 -2.69 13.91 7.74
N ARG A 198 -3.13 14.63 6.69
CA ARG A 198 -3.44 13.99 5.40
C ARG A 198 -2.15 13.77 4.62
N VAL A 199 -2.05 12.63 3.95
CA VAL A 199 -0.94 12.33 3.03
C VAL A 199 -1.48 12.14 1.62
N VAL A 200 -0.86 12.79 0.65
CA VAL A 200 -1.07 12.54 -0.77
C VAL A 200 0.23 12.00 -1.35
N ALA A 201 0.15 10.86 -2.02
CA ALA A 201 1.30 10.17 -2.59
C ALA A 201 1.21 10.10 -4.12
N VAL A 202 2.28 10.47 -4.80
CA VAL A 202 2.55 10.03 -6.18
C VAL A 202 3.24 8.67 -6.08
N ILE A 203 2.79 7.71 -6.88
CA ILE A 203 3.24 6.32 -6.81
C ILE A 203 4.10 5.99 -8.02
N GLU A 204 5.38 5.72 -7.75
CA GLU A 204 6.37 5.15 -8.66
C GLU A 204 6.38 5.82 -10.04
N PRO A 205 6.85 7.08 -10.14
CA PRO A 205 7.12 7.71 -11.42
C PRO A 205 7.94 6.81 -12.36
N ASP A 206 7.67 6.90 -13.66
CA ASP A 206 8.35 6.13 -14.71
C ASP A 206 8.23 4.59 -14.59
N SER A 207 7.34 4.07 -13.74
CA SER A 207 7.13 2.62 -13.63
C SER A 207 6.16 2.09 -14.69
N LEU A 208 4.86 2.22 -14.46
CA LEU A 208 3.81 1.62 -15.29
C LEU A 208 3.80 2.14 -16.72
N ALA A 209 4.24 3.39 -16.95
CA ALA A 209 4.38 3.94 -18.29
C ALA A 209 5.43 3.17 -19.11
N ASN A 210 6.56 2.79 -18.49
CA ASN A 210 7.57 1.95 -19.14
C ASN A 210 7.01 0.58 -19.53
N LEU A 211 6.08 0.02 -18.74
CA LEU A 211 5.42 -1.25 -19.08
C LEU A 211 4.46 -1.13 -20.27
N VAL A 212 4.07 0.08 -20.68
CA VAL A 212 3.24 0.30 -21.88
C VAL A 212 4.11 0.43 -23.13
N THR A 213 5.21 1.18 -23.05
CA THR A 213 5.96 1.60 -24.25
C THR A 213 7.34 0.95 -24.39
N ASN A 214 7.90 0.38 -23.33
CA ASN A 214 9.32 0.00 -23.26
C ASN A 214 9.55 -1.47 -22.91
N LEU A 215 8.57 -2.36 -23.09
CA LEU A 215 8.75 -3.81 -22.87
C LEU A 215 9.75 -4.46 -23.84
N SER A 216 10.15 -3.80 -24.92
CA SER A 216 11.27 -4.24 -25.77
C SER A 216 12.64 -4.05 -25.10
N VAL A 217 12.72 -3.27 -24.02
CA VAL A 217 13.92 -3.14 -23.19
C VAL A 217 13.95 -4.33 -22.23
N ALA A 218 15.05 -5.10 -22.28
CA ALA A 218 15.18 -6.34 -21.51
C ALA A 218 14.96 -6.13 -20.00
N GLU A 219 15.52 -5.05 -19.45
CA GLU A 219 15.36 -4.69 -18.03
C GLU A 219 13.89 -4.41 -17.67
N CYS A 220 13.15 -3.66 -18.49
CA CYS A 220 11.71 -3.46 -18.29
C CYS A 220 10.89 -4.75 -18.36
N SER A 221 11.22 -5.64 -19.30
CA SER A 221 10.54 -6.93 -19.40
C SER A 221 10.82 -7.83 -18.18
N ALA A 222 12.02 -7.74 -17.61
CA ALA A 222 12.38 -8.49 -16.40
C ALA A 222 11.73 -7.91 -15.13
N ALA A 223 11.55 -6.60 -15.07
CA ALA A 223 10.95 -5.89 -13.94
C ALA A 223 9.41 -5.91 -13.93
N GLU A 224 8.75 -6.26 -15.05
CA GLU A 224 7.30 -6.13 -15.24
C GLU A 224 6.47 -6.77 -14.12
N ALA A 225 6.79 -7.99 -13.73
CA ALA A 225 6.07 -8.70 -12.67
C ALA A 225 6.26 -8.02 -11.31
N THR A 226 7.47 -7.52 -11.03
CA THR A 226 7.79 -6.83 -9.78
C THR A 226 7.11 -5.48 -9.69
N TYR A 227 7.06 -4.71 -10.78
CA TYR A 227 6.38 -3.40 -10.82
C TYR A 227 4.87 -3.50 -10.60
N LYS A 228 4.29 -4.66 -10.92
CA LYS A 228 2.87 -4.94 -10.72
C LYS A 228 2.56 -5.48 -9.32
N ALA A 229 3.53 -6.06 -8.61
CA ALA A 229 3.29 -6.88 -7.41
C ALA A 229 2.63 -6.16 -6.23
#